data_AF-A0A520H7V8-F1
#
_entry.id   AF-A0A520H7V8-F1
#
_cell.length_a   1.000
_cell.length_b   1.000
_cell.length_c   1.000
_cell.angle_alpha   90.00
_cell.angle_beta   90.00
_cell.angle_gamma   90.00
#
_symmetry.space_group_name_H-M   'P 1'
#
loop_
_entity.id
_entity.type
_entity.pdbx_description
1 polymer ?
#
loop_
_entity_poly.entity_id
_entity_poly.type
_entity_poly.pdbx_seq_one_letter_code
_entity_poly.pdbx_strand_id
1 'polypeptide(L)'
;IAKMLAAKIQGSSALKDKYDVQLYTFAEGFDSGKQPDFKGRQTHIDQAAQNLKQFYRNANYPVIMLTDGNQTIGNDYVYSFRENTAVYPVVLGDTTTFLDLRVSQLNVNKYAFLKNKFPVEVFLQYSGNKTVNAVFNIMQGKTVLQRQNVTFSKDRKAQAISVLLNADKVGVQTFRAVISSTEQEKNKYNNVKNFAVEVIDQRSEVALVSAISHPDLGALKRSIETNQQRKVTILKPSEIKSLQDYNVLILYQPDASFKALLETNKNAGLNTWVITGTSTDFNMLNQYQDQLIFKMTQQREDYLADYNDQFNLFALDNIGFGQFPPLQHPFGTITVKASANTLLQARIRNVPIENPLLVFSESGASRNAFLLGENIWKWRVES
;
A
#
# COMPACT_ATOMS: atom_id res chain seq x y z
N ILE A 1 24.64 37.09 -25.49
CA ILE A 1 25.41 35.84 -25.29
C ILE A 1 25.40 34.96 -26.55
N ALA A 2 24.23 34.55 -27.08
CA ALA A 2 24.15 33.70 -28.28
C ALA A 2 24.98 34.20 -29.49
N LYS A 3 24.89 35.48 -29.85
CA LYS A 3 25.71 36.10 -30.92
C LYS A 3 27.23 35.91 -30.72
N MET A 4 27.71 36.10 -29.49
CA MET A 4 29.14 35.94 -29.17
C MET A 4 29.58 34.49 -29.26
N LEU A 5 28.75 33.55 -28.78
CA LEU A 5 29.03 32.12 -28.87
C LEU A 5 29.03 31.65 -30.33
N ALA A 6 28.04 32.05 -31.12
CA ALA A 6 27.99 31.76 -32.56
C ALA A 6 29.25 32.26 -33.27
N ALA A 7 29.65 33.52 -33.05
CA ALA A 7 30.87 34.07 -33.62
C ALA A 7 32.15 33.33 -33.18
N LYS A 8 32.23 32.93 -31.90
CA LYS A 8 33.37 32.16 -31.37
C LYS A 8 33.46 30.77 -31.99
N ILE A 9 32.33 30.09 -32.18
CA ILE A 9 32.26 28.77 -32.81
C ILE A 9 32.64 28.88 -34.30
N GLN A 10 32.04 29.82 -35.02
CA GLN A 10 32.38 30.07 -36.43
C GLN A 10 33.83 30.53 -36.62
N GLY A 11 34.42 31.20 -35.63
CA GLY A 11 35.80 31.68 -35.68
C GLY A 11 36.86 30.66 -35.27
N SER A 12 36.48 29.48 -34.78
CA SER A 12 37.44 28.50 -34.23
C SER A 12 38.24 27.82 -35.33
N SER A 13 39.56 28.02 -35.35
CA SER A 13 40.48 27.31 -36.27
C SER A 13 40.42 25.80 -36.06
N ALA A 14 40.47 25.34 -34.81
CA ALA A 14 40.41 23.91 -34.49
C ALA A 14 39.14 23.19 -34.99
N LEU A 15 38.00 23.90 -35.07
CA LEU A 15 36.78 23.35 -35.68
C LEU A 15 36.84 23.40 -37.20
N LYS A 16 37.31 24.51 -37.78
CA LYS A 16 37.46 24.68 -39.24
C LYS A 16 38.45 23.70 -39.86
N ASP A 17 39.46 23.26 -39.12
CA ASP A 17 40.43 22.26 -39.57
C ASP A 17 39.81 20.86 -39.73
N LYS A 18 38.64 20.61 -39.10
CA LYS A 18 37.98 19.28 -39.06
C LYS A 18 36.59 19.25 -39.68
N TYR A 19 35.90 20.40 -39.70
CA TYR A 19 34.50 20.51 -40.08
C TYR A 19 34.26 21.74 -40.95
N ASP A 20 33.33 21.61 -41.91
CA ASP A 20 32.73 22.77 -42.55
C ASP A 20 31.66 23.38 -41.63
N VAL A 21 31.98 24.51 -41.01
CA VAL A 21 31.16 25.12 -39.95
C VAL A 21 30.09 26.02 -40.56
N GLN A 22 28.85 25.53 -40.57
CA GLN A 22 27.68 26.25 -41.09
C GLN A 22 26.83 26.84 -39.95
N LEU A 23 26.39 28.10 -40.12
CA LEU A 23 25.48 28.77 -39.18
C LEU A 23 24.06 28.75 -39.70
N TYR A 24 23.15 28.29 -38.85
CA TYR A 24 21.72 28.35 -39.07
C TYR A 24 21.05 29.10 -37.91
N THR A 25 19.98 29.82 -38.23
CA THR A 25 19.10 30.45 -37.24
C THR A 25 17.69 29.94 -37.43
N PHE A 26 16.96 29.77 -36.32
CA PHE A 26 15.59 29.31 -36.34
C PHE A 26 14.70 30.17 -35.43
N ALA A 27 13.45 30.33 -35.84
CA ALA A 27 12.37 30.99 -35.11
C ALA A 27 11.04 30.34 -35.55
N GLU A 28 10.15 31.06 -36.23
CA GLU A 28 9.05 30.50 -37.02
C GLU A 28 9.53 29.74 -38.27
N GLY A 29 10.73 30.09 -38.76
CA GLY A 29 11.37 29.51 -39.95
C GLY A 29 12.80 29.08 -39.68
N PHE A 30 13.52 28.73 -40.75
CA PHE A 30 14.90 28.22 -40.70
C PHE A 30 15.76 28.87 -41.79
N ASP A 31 16.75 29.66 -41.38
CA ASP A 31 17.61 30.46 -42.26
C ASP A 31 19.08 30.01 -42.17
N SER A 32 19.80 30.09 -43.29
CA SER A 32 21.25 29.84 -43.36
C SER A 32 22.04 31.15 -43.42
N GLY A 33 23.18 31.23 -42.75
CA GLY A 33 24.13 32.34 -42.81
C GLY A 33 23.67 33.64 -42.14
N LYS A 34 22.44 33.71 -41.64
CA LYS A 34 21.88 34.86 -40.94
C LYS A 34 22.38 34.90 -39.50
N GLN A 35 22.73 36.08 -39.00
CA GLN A 35 23.08 36.26 -37.58
C GLN A 35 21.80 36.28 -36.72
N PRO A 36 21.83 35.73 -35.48
CA PRO A 36 20.65 35.72 -34.61
C PRO A 36 20.20 37.15 -34.29
N ASP A 37 18.99 37.57 -34.71
CA ASP A 37 18.48 38.93 -34.48
C ASP A 37 17.53 39.03 -33.26
N PHE A 38 17.05 37.88 -32.76
CA PHE A 38 16.10 37.75 -31.66
C PHE A 38 14.76 38.46 -31.89
N LYS A 39 14.35 38.61 -33.15
CA LYS A 39 13.05 39.22 -33.52
C LYS A 39 11.93 38.20 -33.73
N GLY A 40 12.25 36.90 -33.72
CA GLY A 40 11.26 35.82 -33.80
C GLY A 40 10.29 35.87 -32.63
N ARG A 41 9.02 35.57 -32.90
CA ARG A 41 7.93 35.51 -31.91
C ARG A 41 7.63 34.07 -31.47
N GLN A 42 8.14 33.09 -32.21
CA GLN A 42 7.99 31.67 -31.93
C GLN A 42 9.32 30.92 -32.12
N THR A 43 9.39 29.73 -31.54
CA THR A 43 10.52 28.80 -31.61
C THR A 43 10.01 27.47 -32.18
N HIS A 44 10.58 27.02 -33.30
CA HIS A 44 10.19 25.81 -34.04
C HIS A 44 11.41 24.87 -34.21
N ILE A 45 11.76 24.14 -33.15
CA ILE A 45 13.00 23.34 -33.07
C ILE A 45 12.87 22.06 -33.92
N ASP A 46 11.70 21.45 -33.98
CA ASP A 46 11.41 20.29 -34.82
C ASP A 46 11.61 20.59 -36.30
N GLN A 47 11.19 21.77 -36.78
CA GLN A 47 11.40 22.19 -38.16
C GLN A 47 12.90 22.36 -38.45
N ALA A 48 13.65 22.94 -37.52
CA ALA A 48 15.11 23.05 -37.65
C ALA A 48 15.77 21.67 -37.77
N ALA A 49 15.34 20.70 -36.94
CA ALA A 49 15.81 19.33 -36.99
C ALA A 49 15.48 18.64 -38.34
N GLN A 50 14.25 18.81 -38.83
CA GLN A 50 13.80 18.25 -40.11
C GLN A 50 14.57 18.85 -41.31
N ASN A 51 14.82 20.15 -41.31
CA ASN A 51 15.58 20.82 -42.36
C ASN A 51 17.04 20.36 -42.37
N LEU A 52 17.70 20.30 -41.21
CA LEU A 52 19.06 19.75 -41.11
C LEU A 52 19.12 18.30 -41.61
N LYS A 53 18.13 17.49 -41.25
CA LYS A 53 17.97 16.11 -41.74
C LYS A 53 17.84 16.04 -43.27
N GLN A 54 17.17 17.01 -43.88
CA GLN A 54 17.02 17.08 -45.33
C GLN A 54 18.29 17.56 -46.03
N PHE A 55 19.01 18.53 -45.47
CA PHE A 55 20.24 19.07 -46.05
C PHE A 55 21.41 18.09 -45.97
N TYR A 56 21.49 17.27 -44.91
CA TYR A 56 22.66 16.43 -44.65
C TYR A 56 22.34 14.93 -44.60
N ARG A 57 21.50 14.43 -45.52
CA ARG A 57 21.00 13.04 -45.52
C ARG A 57 22.07 11.95 -45.47
N ASN A 58 23.24 12.19 -46.07
CA ASN A 58 24.32 11.21 -46.28
C ASN A 58 25.67 11.67 -45.68
N ALA A 59 25.64 12.63 -44.74
CA ALA A 59 26.84 13.14 -44.07
C ALA A 59 26.73 12.96 -42.55
N ASN A 60 27.85 12.92 -41.85
CA ASN A 60 27.88 13.07 -40.40
C ASN A 60 27.95 14.57 -40.06
N TYR A 61 26.90 15.10 -39.43
CA TYR A 61 26.77 16.53 -39.14
C TYR A 61 26.46 16.77 -37.65
N PRO A 62 27.46 16.88 -36.77
CA PRO A 62 27.20 17.23 -35.37
C PRO A 62 26.57 18.63 -35.28
N VAL A 63 25.57 18.79 -34.41
CA VAL A 63 24.83 20.05 -34.24
C VAL A 63 25.16 20.64 -32.88
N ILE A 64 25.61 21.89 -32.84
CA ILE A 64 25.68 22.68 -31.60
C ILE A 64 24.44 23.57 -31.56
N MET A 65 23.56 23.35 -30.59
CA MET A 65 22.29 24.07 -30.50
C MET A 65 22.34 25.10 -29.37
N LEU A 66 22.12 26.38 -29.70
CA LEU A 66 22.06 27.48 -28.74
C LEU A 66 20.59 27.87 -28.48
N THR A 67 20.01 27.41 -27.37
CA THR A 67 18.58 27.65 -27.06
C THR A 67 18.29 27.48 -25.56
N ASP A 68 17.14 27.97 -25.08
CA ASP A 68 16.60 27.63 -23.76
C ASP A 68 15.84 26.29 -23.76
N GLY A 69 15.63 25.70 -24.95
CA GLY A 69 14.94 24.41 -25.15
C GLY A 69 13.41 24.54 -25.20
N ASN A 70 12.86 25.75 -25.01
CA ASN A 70 11.41 25.95 -25.04
C ASN A 70 10.92 26.14 -26.47
N GLN A 71 10.51 25.04 -27.09
CA GLN A 71 9.74 25.09 -28.33
C GLN A 71 8.32 25.60 -28.06
N THR A 72 7.85 26.57 -28.85
CA THR A 72 6.51 27.15 -28.70
C THR A 72 5.51 26.67 -29.75
N ILE A 73 6.01 26.08 -30.85
CA ILE A 73 5.22 25.51 -31.95
C ILE A 73 5.93 24.27 -32.50
N GLY A 74 5.20 23.36 -33.13
CA GLY A 74 5.76 22.13 -33.71
C GLY A 74 5.63 20.89 -32.82
N ASN A 75 6.04 19.75 -33.35
CA ASN A 75 5.98 18.45 -32.66
C ASN A 75 7.13 18.28 -31.65
N ASP A 76 6.99 17.36 -30.70
CA ASP A 76 8.07 17.01 -29.78
C ASP A 76 9.37 16.67 -30.55
N TYR A 77 10.40 17.47 -30.32
CA TYR A 77 11.65 17.41 -31.07
C TYR A 77 12.64 16.37 -30.52
N VAL A 78 12.31 15.69 -29.41
CA VAL A 78 13.13 14.60 -28.85
C VAL A 78 13.44 13.52 -29.90
N TYR A 79 12.51 13.28 -30.83
CA TYR A 79 12.65 12.30 -31.92
C TYR A 79 12.90 12.91 -33.30
N SER A 80 13.03 14.23 -33.39
CA SER A 80 13.16 14.92 -34.68
C SER A 80 14.58 14.88 -35.24
N PHE A 81 15.58 14.70 -34.37
CA PHE A 81 16.97 14.45 -34.77
C PHE A 81 17.18 12.96 -35.10
N ARG A 82 17.99 12.65 -36.12
CA ARG A 82 18.33 11.25 -36.43
C ARG A 82 19.25 10.68 -35.37
N GLU A 83 19.17 9.37 -35.14
CA GLU A 83 20.07 8.64 -34.22
C GLU A 83 21.55 8.78 -34.57
N ASN A 84 21.89 9.01 -35.85
CA ASN A 84 23.27 9.20 -36.30
C ASN A 84 23.77 10.66 -36.20
N THR A 85 23.00 11.56 -35.58
CA THR A 85 23.36 12.97 -35.38
C THR A 85 23.56 13.27 -33.89
N ALA A 86 24.79 13.63 -33.52
CA ALA A 86 25.07 14.13 -32.17
C ALA A 86 24.62 15.60 -32.03
N VAL A 87 23.73 15.88 -31.08
CA VAL A 87 23.26 17.23 -30.74
C VAL A 87 23.87 17.65 -29.40
N TYR A 88 24.59 18.76 -29.40
CA TYR A 88 25.23 19.36 -28.23
C TYR A 88 24.46 20.63 -27.81
N PRO A 89 23.54 20.53 -26.84
CA PRO A 89 22.79 21.69 -26.37
C PRO A 89 23.67 22.59 -25.50
N VAL A 90 23.68 23.89 -25.81
CA VAL A 90 24.21 24.94 -24.96
C VAL A 90 23.03 25.78 -24.48
N VAL A 91 22.64 25.53 -23.23
CA VAL A 91 21.44 26.14 -22.64
C VAL A 91 21.69 27.62 -22.36
N LEU A 92 20.83 28.48 -22.89
CA LEU A 92 20.87 29.92 -22.68
C LEU A 92 19.66 30.38 -21.88
N GLY A 93 19.86 31.14 -20.80
CA GLY A 93 18.76 31.67 -19.98
C GLY A 93 19.24 32.68 -18.94
N ASP A 94 18.29 33.38 -18.34
CA ASP A 94 18.55 34.27 -17.19
C ASP A 94 18.69 33.43 -15.92
N THR A 95 19.80 33.60 -15.18
CA THR A 95 20.10 32.86 -13.95
C THR A 95 19.60 33.58 -12.68
N THR A 96 18.82 34.65 -12.81
CA THR A 96 18.29 35.38 -11.64
C THR A 96 17.32 34.51 -10.83
N THR A 97 17.75 34.14 -9.63
CA THR A 97 16.92 33.39 -8.67
C THR A 97 16.11 34.37 -7.81
N PHE A 98 14.78 34.24 -7.84
CA PHE A 98 13.90 34.94 -6.91
C PHE A 98 13.64 34.12 -5.65
N LEU A 99 13.27 34.82 -4.57
CA LEU A 99 12.77 34.16 -3.36
C LEU A 99 11.48 33.41 -3.70
N ASP A 100 11.46 32.11 -3.42
CA ASP A 100 10.34 31.21 -3.72
C ASP A 100 10.30 30.09 -2.67
N LEU A 101 9.17 29.98 -1.97
CA LEU A 101 8.82 28.77 -1.23
C LEU A 101 7.90 27.92 -2.10
N ARG A 102 7.98 26.60 -1.98
CA ARG A 102 7.05 25.71 -2.68
C ARG A 102 6.84 24.39 -1.95
N VAL A 103 5.66 23.83 -2.15
CA VAL A 103 5.40 22.41 -1.92
C VAL A 103 5.77 21.66 -3.20
N SER A 104 6.99 21.12 -3.27
CA SER A 104 7.50 20.48 -4.49
C SER A 104 6.83 19.14 -4.75
N GLN A 105 6.63 18.35 -3.70
CA GLN A 105 6.05 17.02 -3.79
C GLN A 105 5.22 16.69 -2.55
N LEU A 106 4.16 15.91 -2.76
CA LEU A 106 3.32 15.37 -1.70
C LEU A 106 3.01 13.91 -2.03
N ASN A 107 3.38 13.01 -1.14
CA ASN A 107 3.10 11.59 -1.26
C ASN A 107 2.05 11.21 -0.23
N VAL A 108 1.01 10.53 -0.70
CA VAL A 108 -0.07 10.00 0.13
C VAL A 108 -0.65 8.77 -0.56
N ASN A 109 -1.12 7.81 0.23
CA ASN A 109 -1.86 6.69 -0.30
C ASN A 109 -3.20 7.16 -0.87
N LYS A 110 -3.62 6.56 -1.99
CA LYS A 110 -4.94 6.84 -2.59
C LYS A 110 -6.09 6.41 -1.66
N TYR A 111 -5.88 5.35 -0.88
CA TYR A 111 -6.87 4.76 0.00
C TYR A 111 -6.42 4.81 1.47
N ALA A 112 -7.37 5.03 2.36
CA ALA A 112 -7.21 4.82 3.80
C ALA A 112 -8.41 4.05 4.36
N PHE A 113 -8.21 3.33 5.45
CA PHE A 113 -9.30 2.60 6.11
C PHE A 113 -9.94 3.45 7.20
N LEU A 114 -11.26 3.37 7.31
CA LEU A 114 -12.01 4.06 8.36
C LEU A 114 -11.43 3.74 9.75
N LYS A 115 -11.27 4.78 10.59
CA LYS A 115 -10.65 4.76 11.95
C LYS A 115 -9.15 4.49 12.02
N ASN A 116 -8.45 4.34 10.90
CA ASN A 116 -6.98 4.27 10.90
C ASN A 116 -6.33 5.65 10.72
N LYS A 117 -5.00 5.67 10.90
CA LYS A 117 -4.14 6.78 10.51
C LYS A 117 -3.43 6.45 9.21
N PHE A 118 -3.21 7.45 8.36
CA PHE A 118 -2.43 7.31 7.13
C PHE A 118 -1.29 8.34 7.09
N PRO A 119 -0.11 7.96 6.57
CA PRO A 119 1.02 8.87 6.44
C PRO A 119 0.82 9.82 5.26
N VAL A 120 1.24 11.06 5.46
CA VAL A 120 1.40 12.07 4.42
C VAL A 120 2.83 12.58 4.49
N GLU A 121 3.55 12.46 3.39
CA GLU A 121 4.91 12.99 3.26
C GLU A 121 4.92 14.20 2.34
N VAL A 122 5.52 15.28 2.79
CA VAL A 122 5.56 16.56 2.07
C VAL A 122 6.98 17.04 1.94
N PHE A 123 7.39 17.35 0.71
CA PHE A 123 8.68 17.93 0.40
C PHE A 123 8.51 19.41 0.13
N LEU A 124 9.18 20.20 0.94
CA LEU A 124 9.22 21.65 0.85
C LEU A 124 10.55 22.07 0.25
N GLN A 125 10.51 23.03 -0.65
CA GLN A 125 11.70 23.60 -1.28
C GLN A 125 11.72 25.12 -1.15
N TYR A 126 12.94 25.64 -1.09
CA TYR A 126 13.25 27.05 -0.97
C TYR A 126 14.31 27.44 -1.99
N SER A 127 14.05 28.52 -2.73
CA SER A 127 15.03 29.23 -3.53
C SER A 127 15.24 30.62 -2.94
N GLY A 128 16.48 30.98 -2.63
CA GLY A 128 16.85 32.30 -2.14
C GLY A 128 18.13 32.27 -1.31
N ASN A 129 18.58 33.46 -0.91
CA ASN A 129 19.90 33.66 -0.28
C ASN A 129 19.83 34.09 1.19
N LYS A 130 18.64 34.21 1.77
CA LYS A 130 18.43 34.62 3.16
C LYS A 130 17.79 33.53 3.99
N THR A 131 17.87 33.66 5.31
CA THR A 131 17.14 32.77 6.22
C THR A 131 15.68 33.17 6.26
N VAL A 132 14.77 32.21 6.10
CA VAL A 132 13.31 32.43 6.12
C VAL A 132 12.67 31.45 7.09
N ASN A 133 11.87 31.99 8.02
CA ASN A 133 11.00 31.19 8.88
C ASN A 133 9.62 31.10 8.22
N ALA A 134 9.13 29.88 8.07
CA ALA A 134 7.85 29.56 7.47
C ALA A 134 7.05 28.64 8.39
N VAL A 135 5.73 28.64 8.19
CA VAL A 135 4.79 27.75 8.86
C VAL A 135 4.18 26.84 7.80
N PHE A 136 4.31 25.55 8.00
CA PHE A 136 3.65 24.52 7.22
C PHE A 136 2.38 24.05 7.93
N ASN A 137 1.27 23.96 7.22
CA ASN A 137 0.00 23.46 7.73
C ASN A 137 -0.60 22.41 6.79
N ILE A 138 -1.23 21.39 7.36
CA ILE A 138 -2.20 20.54 6.64
C ILE A 138 -3.60 20.87 7.15
N MET A 139 -4.50 21.15 6.21
CA MET A 139 -5.86 21.59 6.50
C MET A 139 -6.89 20.69 5.82
N GLN A 140 -8.06 20.56 6.46
CA GLN A 140 -9.26 20.00 5.85
C GLN A 140 -10.38 21.04 5.94
N GLY A 141 -10.80 21.57 4.78
CA GLY A 141 -11.66 22.75 4.73
C GLY A 141 -11.01 23.96 5.43
N LYS A 142 -11.61 24.42 6.53
CA LYS A 142 -11.09 25.55 7.34
C LYS A 142 -10.29 25.10 8.56
N THR A 143 -10.30 23.81 8.90
CA THR A 143 -9.67 23.27 10.12
C THR A 143 -8.21 22.93 9.85
N VAL A 144 -7.31 23.38 10.73
CA VAL A 144 -5.89 22.98 10.71
C VAL A 144 -5.75 21.66 11.47
N LEU A 145 -5.32 20.61 10.76
CA LEU A 145 -5.11 19.28 11.35
C LEU A 145 -3.69 19.13 11.89
N GLN A 146 -2.71 19.73 11.22
CA GLN A 146 -1.30 19.70 11.59
C GLN A 146 -0.66 21.06 11.32
N ARG A 147 0.27 21.47 12.18
CA ARG A 147 1.04 22.71 12.06
C ARG A 147 2.49 22.46 12.47
N GLN A 148 3.43 22.91 11.66
CA GLN A 148 4.86 22.79 11.93
C GLN A 148 5.61 24.05 11.49
N ASN A 149 6.51 24.53 12.34
CA ASN A 149 7.42 25.61 11.98
C ASN A 149 8.63 25.03 11.24
N VAL A 150 9.02 25.67 10.13
CA VAL A 150 10.14 25.27 9.29
C VAL A 150 11.04 26.47 9.01
N THR A 151 12.34 26.22 8.85
CA THR A 151 13.32 27.27 8.60
C THR A 151 14.19 26.88 7.42
N PHE A 152 14.29 27.78 6.45
CA PHE A 152 15.11 27.63 5.26
C PHE A 152 16.25 28.63 5.25
N SER A 153 17.34 28.29 4.58
CA SER A 153 18.49 29.16 4.36
C SER A 153 19.18 28.81 3.04
N LYS A 154 20.23 29.57 2.68
CA LYS A 154 21.07 29.25 1.51
C LYS A 154 21.66 27.83 1.57
N ASP A 155 21.90 27.30 2.77
CA ASP A 155 22.49 25.98 2.99
C ASP A 155 21.42 24.89 3.26
N ARG A 156 20.21 25.30 3.67
CA ARG A 156 19.06 24.42 3.91
C ARG A 156 17.90 24.81 2.98
N LYS A 157 17.97 24.31 1.74
CA LYS A 157 17.00 24.62 0.67
C LYS A 157 15.82 23.65 0.58
N ALA A 158 15.87 22.53 1.29
CA ALA A 158 14.80 21.53 1.25
C ALA A 158 14.53 20.94 2.63
N GLN A 159 13.28 20.56 2.87
CA GLN A 159 12.89 19.87 4.09
C GLN A 159 11.76 18.88 3.79
N ALA A 160 11.86 17.67 4.34
CA ALA A 160 10.81 16.67 4.30
C ALA A 160 10.04 16.66 5.62
N ILE A 161 8.72 16.59 5.54
CA ILE A 161 7.81 16.49 6.69
C ILE A 161 6.97 15.23 6.51
N SER A 162 6.90 14.39 7.54
CA SER A 162 6.02 13.23 7.57
C SER A 162 5.06 13.36 8.75
N VAL A 163 3.76 13.21 8.48
CA VAL A 163 2.70 13.31 9.50
C VAL A 163 1.65 12.23 9.31
N LEU A 164 1.01 11.83 10.41
CA LEU A 164 -0.10 10.87 10.41
C LEU A 164 -1.44 11.60 10.56
N LEU A 165 -2.36 11.40 9.61
CA LEU A 165 -3.71 11.96 9.63
C LEU A 165 -4.75 10.86 9.90
N ASN A 166 -5.84 11.21 10.59
CA ASN A 166 -6.93 10.27 10.89
C ASN A 166 -7.90 10.14 9.70
N ALA A 167 -8.41 8.92 9.47
CA ALA A 167 -9.45 8.62 8.49
C ALA A 167 -10.82 8.44 9.18
N ASP A 168 -11.47 9.55 9.53
CA ASP A 168 -12.65 9.54 10.40
C ASP A 168 -14.00 9.36 9.68
N LYS A 169 -14.05 9.61 8.36
CA LYS A 169 -15.29 9.57 7.57
C LYS A 169 -15.07 8.86 6.25
N VAL A 170 -15.99 7.96 5.91
CA VAL A 170 -16.03 7.21 4.65
C VAL A 170 -16.22 8.16 3.46
N GLY A 171 -15.64 7.81 2.32
CA GLY A 171 -15.70 8.56 1.07
C GLY A 171 -14.45 9.40 0.80
N VAL A 172 -14.48 10.18 -0.28
CA VAL A 172 -13.35 11.01 -0.71
C VAL A 172 -13.16 12.19 0.24
N GLN A 173 -12.03 12.20 0.94
CA GLN A 173 -11.64 13.30 1.84
C GLN A 173 -10.59 14.18 1.15
N THR A 174 -10.85 15.49 1.07
CA THR A 174 -9.94 16.46 0.44
C THR A 174 -9.18 17.27 1.48
N PHE A 175 -7.89 17.47 1.23
CA PHE A 175 -6.96 18.14 2.12
C PHE A 175 -6.13 19.16 1.35
N ARG A 176 -5.56 20.10 2.10
CA ARG A 176 -4.73 21.17 1.58
C ARG A 176 -3.45 21.31 2.41
N ALA A 177 -2.31 21.09 1.78
CA ALA A 177 -0.99 21.38 2.34
C ALA A 177 -0.62 22.82 1.96
N VAL A 178 -0.22 23.63 2.93
CA VAL A 178 0.11 25.06 2.75
C VAL A 178 1.40 25.39 3.47
N ILE A 179 2.34 26.02 2.75
CA ILE A 179 3.49 26.71 3.34
C ILE A 179 3.25 28.22 3.27
N SER A 180 3.59 28.94 4.34
CA SER A 180 3.43 30.40 4.41
C SER A 180 4.58 31.03 5.19
N SER A 181 5.02 32.22 4.77
CA SER A 181 5.99 33.05 5.50
C SER A 181 5.55 34.52 5.48
N THR A 182 6.22 35.35 6.28
CA THR A 182 6.05 36.82 6.25
C THR A 182 6.80 37.48 5.09
N GLU A 183 7.60 36.73 4.35
CA GLU A 183 8.41 37.25 3.26
C GLU A 183 7.60 37.43 1.98
N GLN A 184 7.90 38.49 1.22
CA GLN A 184 7.28 38.68 -0.09
C GLN A 184 7.99 37.82 -1.14
N GLU A 185 7.19 36.98 -1.80
CA GLU A 185 7.59 36.17 -2.95
C GLU A 185 6.70 36.49 -4.16
N LYS A 186 7.26 36.30 -5.36
CA LYS A 186 6.54 36.56 -6.61
C LYS A 186 5.49 35.49 -6.90
N ASN A 187 5.79 34.23 -6.58
CA ASN A 187 4.91 33.10 -6.84
C ASN A 187 4.38 32.54 -5.52
N LYS A 188 3.08 32.70 -5.27
CA LYS A 188 2.39 32.12 -4.11
C LYS A 188 1.54 30.91 -4.47
N TYR A 189 1.44 30.58 -5.76
CA TYR A 189 0.56 29.53 -6.24
C TYR A 189 1.10 28.13 -5.88
N ASN A 190 2.42 27.96 -5.98
CA ASN A 190 3.16 26.75 -5.64
C ASN A 190 3.33 26.50 -4.13
N ASN A 191 2.86 27.40 -3.27
CA ASN A 191 2.81 27.21 -1.81
C ASN A 191 1.70 26.26 -1.36
N VAL A 192 0.79 25.92 -2.27
CA VAL A 192 -0.41 25.17 -1.96
C VAL A 192 -0.44 23.90 -2.80
N LYS A 193 -0.65 22.76 -2.13
CA LYS A 193 -0.92 21.49 -2.80
C LYS A 193 -2.19 20.88 -2.23
N ASN A 194 -3.19 20.67 -3.08
CA ASN A 194 -4.39 19.93 -2.72
C ASN A 194 -4.16 18.44 -2.96
N PHE A 195 -4.70 17.59 -2.10
CA PHE A 195 -4.68 16.15 -2.26
C PHE A 195 -5.96 15.53 -1.71
N ALA A 196 -6.25 14.30 -2.11
CA ALA A 196 -7.42 13.58 -1.65
C ALA A 196 -7.08 12.14 -1.29
N VAL A 197 -7.81 11.59 -0.34
CA VAL A 197 -7.72 10.19 0.09
C VAL A 197 -9.13 9.61 0.13
N GLU A 198 -9.33 8.45 -0.48
CA GLU A 198 -10.58 7.72 -0.41
C GLU A 198 -10.61 6.85 0.84
N VAL A 199 -11.49 7.17 1.78
CA VAL A 199 -11.65 6.40 3.02
C VAL A 199 -12.68 5.30 2.79
N ILE A 200 -12.25 4.05 2.91
CA ILE A 200 -13.09 2.87 2.71
C ILE A 200 -13.39 2.17 4.04
N ASP A 201 -14.62 1.67 4.17
CA ASP A 201 -15.04 0.82 5.29
C ASP A 201 -15.07 -0.64 4.81
N GLN A 202 -13.89 -1.24 4.65
CA GLN A 202 -13.75 -2.64 4.30
C GLN A 202 -13.33 -3.43 5.54
N ARG A 203 -14.31 -3.96 6.27
CA ARG A 203 -14.10 -4.83 7.42
C ARG A 203 -14.32 -6.28 7.01
N SER A 204 -13.51 -7.19 7.53
CA SER A 204 -13.80 -8.63 7.43
C SER A 204 -14.96 -8.96 8.36
N GLU A 205 -16.05 -9.48 7.80
CA GLU A 205 -17.23 -9.91 8.54
C GLU A 205 -17.06 -11.39 8.92
N VAL A 206 -17.22 -11.70 10.20
CA VAL A 206 -17.05 -13.05 10.77
C VAL A 206 -18.37 -13.46 11.44
N ALA A 207 -18.93 -14.58 11.02
CA ALA A 207 -20.08 -15.18 11.73
C ALA A 207 -19.57 -16.14 12.80
N LEU A 208 -19.83 -15.83 14.07
CA LEU A 208 -19.59 -16.74 15.18
C LEU A 208 -20.91 -17.41 15.56
N VAL A 209 -21.03 -18.68 15.20
CA VAL A 209 -22.29 -19.42 15.24
C VAL A 209 -22.29 -20.40 16.41
N SER A 210 -23.32 -20.33 17.25
CA SER A 210 -23.48 -21.19 18.43
C SER A 210 -24.95 -21.46 18.74
N ALA A 211 -25.29 -22.69 19.12
CA ALA A 211 -26.60 -23.03 19.68
C ALA A 211 -26.65 -22.81 21.22
N ILE A 212 -25.49 -22.66 21.86
CA ILE A 212 -25.34 -22.56 23.31
C ILE A 212 -24.76 -21.21 23.74
N SER A 213 -25.01 -20.81 24.98
CA SER A 213 -24.34 -19.68 25.62
C SER A 213 -23.09 -20.17 26.34
N HIS A 214 -21.92 -19.62 26.02
CA HIS A 214 -20.65 -20.01 26.63
C HIS A 214 -19.69 -18.80 26.74
N PRO A 215 -18.88 -18.68 27.80
CA PRO A 215 -17.92 -17.57 27.95
C PRO A 215 -16.93 -17.42 26.78
N ASP A 216 -16.59 -18.53 26.11
CA ASP A 216 -15.71 -18.54 24.93
C ASP A 216 -16.22 -17.64 23.81
N LEU A 217 -17.53 -17.53 23.61
CA LEU A 217 -18.09 -16.69 22.55
C LEU A 217 -17.71 -15.22 22.74
N GLY A 218 -17.80 -14.73 23.99
CA GLY A 218 -17.42 -13.38 24.35
C GLY A 218 -15.90 -13.16 24.32
N ALA A 219 -15.11 -14.19 24.63
CA ALA A 219 -13.65 -14.13 24.54
C ALA A 219 -13.18 -14.08 23.08
N LEU A 220 -13.73 -14.93 22.21
CA LEU A 220 -13.45 -14.97 20.78
C LEU A 220 -13.82 -13.65 20.11
N LYS A 221 -15.05 -13.17 20.32
CA LYS A 221 -15.52 -11.89 19.75
C LYS A 221 -14.56 -10.75 20.09
N ARG A 222 -14.24 -10.57 21.38
CA ARG A 222 -13.34 -9.48 21.81
C ARG A 222 -11.92 -9.63 21.27
N SER A 223 -11.40 -10.85 21.20
CA SER A 223 -10.03 -11.09 20.70
C SER A 223 -9.93 -10.80 19.20
N ILE A 224 -10.92 -11.24 18.42
CA ILE A 224 -10.96 -10.99 16.97
C ILE A 224 -11.18 -9.50 16.68
N GLU A 225 -12.10 -8.84 17.38
CA GLU A 225 -12.43 -7.41 17.22
C GLU A 225 -11.39 -6.48 17.87
N THR A 226 -10.35 -7.01 18.53
CA THR A 226 -9.18 -6.21 18.92
C THR A 226 -8.54 -5.57 17.68
N ASN A 227 -8.61 -6.27 16.54
CA ASN A 227 -8.41 -5.65 15.24
C ASN A 227 -9.71 -4.98 14.76
N GLN A 228 -9.72 -3.65 14.68
CA GLN A 228 -10.89 -2.85 14.30
C GLN A 228 -11.37 -3.10 12.86
N GLN A 229 -10.56 -3.76 12.02
CA GLN A 229 -10.91 -4.17 10.67
C GLN A 229 -11.69 -5.50 10.64
N ARG A 230 -11.99 -6.10 11.79
CA ARG A 230 -12.79 -7.33 11.88
C ARG A 230 -14.06 -7.04 12.68
N LYS A 231 -15.18 -7.57 12.21
CA LYS A 231 -16.45 -7.51 12.92
C LYS A 231 -16.99 -8.91 13.11
N VAL A 232 -17.32 -9.25 14.35
CA VAL A 232 -17.84 -10.57 14.70
C VAL A 232 -19.31 -10.43 15.05
N THR A 233 -20.17 -11.16 14.34
CA THR A 233 -21.59 -11.25 14.68
C THR A 233 -21.85 -12.61 15.30
N ILE A 234 -22.38 -12.64 16.53
CA ILE A 234 -22.76 -13.88 17.21
C ILE A 234 -24.19 -14.23 16.81
N LEU A 235 -24.39 -15.42 16.27
CA LEU A 235 -25.66 -15.85 15.67
C LEU A 235 -25.98 -17.29 16.09
N LYS A 236 -27.27 -17.60 16.15
CA LYS A 236 -27.76 -18.99 16.14
C LYS A 236 -27.71 -19.54 14.71
N PRO A 237 -27.60 -20.87 14.52
CA PRO A 237 -27.61 -21.47 13.19
C PRO A 237 -28.81 -21.05 12.32
N SER A 238 -29.99 -20.88 12.92
CA SER A 238 -31.22 -20.46 12.23
C SER A 238 -31.27 -18.98 11.82
N GLU A 239 -30.37 -18.14 12.34
CA GLU A 239 -30.37 -16.69 12.08
C GLU A 239 -29.55 -16.31 10.83
N ILE A 240 -28.80 -17.27 10.28
CA ILE A 240 -27.95 -17.06 9.10
C ILE A 240 -28.83 -17.11 7.85
N LYS A 241 -28.94 -15.97 7.17
CA LYS A 241 -29.73 -15.83 5.93
C LYS A 241 -28.91 -16.07 4.67
N SER A 242 -27.67 -15.57 4.65
CA SER A 242 -26.76 -15.66 3.52
C SER A 242 -25.32 -15.86 4.02
N LEU A 243 -24.59 -16.77 3.39
CA LEU A 243 -23.15 -16.94 3.65
C LEU A 243 -22.30 -15.87 2.96
N GLN A 244 -22.84 -15.19 1.95
CA GLN A 244 -22.11 -14.16 1.19
C GLN A 244 -21.82 -12.91 2.03
N ASP A 245 -22.56 -12.72 3.12
CA ASP A 245 -22.39 -11.59 4.04
C ASP A 245 -21.14 -11.73 4.93
N TYR A 246 -20.48 -12.90 4.92
CA TYR A 246 -19.36 -13.24 5.80
C TYR A 246 -18.14 -13.70 5.00
N ASN A 247 -16.96 -13.40 5.52
CA ASN A 247 -15.69 -13.88 4.98
C ASN A 247 -15.20 -15.17 5.65
N VAL A 248 -15.60 -15.40 6.91
CA VAL A 248 -15.21 -16.57 7.71
C VAL A 248 -16.38 -17.01 8.59
N LEU A 249 -16.57 -18.32 8.71
CA LEU A 249 -17.45 -18.93 9.71
C LEU A 249 -16.64 -19.46 10.88
N ILE A 250 -17.11 -19.21 12.10
CA ILE A 250 -16.63 -19.88 13.31
C ILE A 250 -17.81 -20.67 13.87
N LEU A 251 -17.70 -21.99 13.91
CA LEU A 251 -18.75 -22.88 14.41
C LEU A 251 -18.35 -23.35 15.81
N TYR A 252 -19.03 -22.83 16.82
CA TYR A 252 -18.76 -23.18 18.21
C TYR A 252 -19.71 -24.29 18.67
N GLN A 253 -19.12 -25.45 18.98
CA GLN A 253 -19.76 -26.69 19.41
C GLN A 253 -20.99 -27.08 18.58
N PRO A 254 -20.81 -27.40 17.28
CA PRO A 254 -21.92 -27.68 16.39
C PRO A 254 -22.74 -28.89 16.85
N ASP A 255 -24.06 -28.74 16.86
CA ASP A 255 -25.05 -29.78 17.14
C ASP A 255 -25.98 -29.99 15.93
N ALA A 256 -27.01 -30.83 16.07
CA ALA A 256 -27.96 -31.14 15.00
C ALA A 256 -28.63 -29.90 14.36
N SER A 257 -28.68 -28.74 15.02
CA SER A 257 -29.26 -27.51 14.46
C SER A 257 -28.37 -26.87 13.37
N PHE A 258 -27.10 -27.28 13.27
CA PHE A 258 -26.14 -26.76 12.28
C PHE A 258 -26.26 -27.42 10.90
N LYS A 259 -27.02 -28.51 10.75
CA LYS A 259 -27.08 -29.29 9.49
C LYS A 259 -27.32 -28.43 8.25
N ALA A 260 -28.33 -27.56 8.27
CA ALA A 260 -28.66 -26.69 7.14
C ALA A 260 -27.52 -25.73 6.78
N LEU A 261 -26.86 -25.17 7.79
CA LEU A 261 -25.70 -24.28 7.62
C LEU A 261 -24.52 -25.04 7.01
N LEU A 262 -24.22 -26.24 7.53
CA LEU A 262 -23.12 -27.08 7.07
C LEU A 262 -23.32 -27.56 5.63
N GLU A 263 -24.54 -27.97 5.25
CA GLU A 263 -24.88 -28.31 3.85
C GLU A 263 -24.69 -27.10 2.92
N THR A 264 -25.15 -25.92 3.35
CA THR A 264 -25.01 -24.70 2.56
C THR A 264 -23.53 -24.35 2.38
N ASN A 265 -22.74 -24.46 3.45
CA ASN A 265 -21.33 -24.14 3.43
C ASN A 265 -20.48 -25.14 2.62
N LYS A 266 -20.89 -26.41 2.57
CA LYS A 266 -20.24 -27.43 1.74
C LYS A 266 -20.18 -27.03 0.26
N ASN A 267 -21.21 -26.34 -0.22
CA ASN A 267 -21.26 -25.83 -1.60
C ASN A 267 -20.58 -24.45 -1.74
N ALA A 268 -20.71 -23.59 -0.73
CA ALA A 268 -20.14 -22.24 -0.78
C ALA A 268 -18.61 -22.23 -0.61
N GLY A 269 -18.04 -23.21 0.10
CA GLY A 269 -16.61 -23.32 0.34
C GLY A 269 -16.05 -22.23 1.24
N LEU A 270 -16.87 -21.59 2.09
CA LEU A 270 -16.41 -20.51 2.96
C LEU A 270 -15.47 -21.06 4.03
N ASN A 271 -14.38 -20.32 4.29
CA ASN A 271 -13.38 -20.71 5.28
C ASN A 271 -14.02 -20.87 6.66
N THR A 272 -13.73 -22.00 7.31
CA THR A 272 -14.44 -22.39 8.53
C THR A 272 -13.48 -22.76 9.64
N TRP A 273 -13.70 -22.20 10.83
CA TRP A 273 -13.05 -22.63 12.06
C TRP A 273 -14.07 -23.32 12.95
N VAL A 274 -13.90 -24.61 13.19
CA VAL A 274 -14.74 -25.39 14.09
C VAL A 274 -14.07 -25.49 15.45
N ILE A 275 -14.81 -25.15 16.51
CA ILE A 275 -14.36 -25.30 17.89
C ILE A 275 -15.27 -26.35 18.53
N THR A 276 -14.71 -27.50 18.92
CA THR A 276 -15.47 -28.58 19.54
C THR A 276 -15.40 -28.51 21.06
N GLY A 277 -16.30 -29.22 21.74
CA GLY A 277 -16.40 -29.22 23.19
C GLY A 277 -17.40 -30.27 23.67
N THR A 278 -17.86 -30.16 24.91
CA THR A 278 -18.68 -31.20 25.54
C THR A 278 -20.10 -31.29 24.99
N SER A 279 -20.57 -30.25 24.31
CA SER A 279 -21.90 -30.18 23.68
C SER A 279 -21.89 -30.48 22.17
N THR A 280 -20.74 -30.85 21.60
CA THR A 280 -20.62 -31.09 20.15
C THR A 280 -21.25 -32.44 19.75
N ASP A 281 -22.03 -32.45 18.66
CA ASP A 281 -22.49 -33.69 18.02
C ASP A 281 -21.40 -34.22 17.08
N PHE A 282 -20.51 -35.06 17.62
CA PHE A 282 -19.40 -35.64 16.85
C PHE A 282 -19.87 -36.62 15.76
N ASN A 283 -21.03 -37.26 15.93
CA ASN A 283 -21.58 -38.16 14.90
C ASN A 283 -22.03 -37.36 13.69
N MET A 284 -22.70 -36.22 13.91
CA MET A 284 -23.02 -35.28 12.85
C MET A 284 -21.73 -34.70 12.25
N LEU A 285 -20.79 -34.22 13.06
CA LEU A 285 -19.57 -33.58 12.56
C LEU A 285 -18.79 -34.53 11.62
N ASN A 286 -18.68 -35.81 11.94
CA ASN A 286 -18.08 -36.84 11.08
C ASN A 286 -18.74 -36.97 9.68
N GLN A 287 -19.99 -36.53 9.50
CA GLN A 287 -20.70 -36.57 8.21
C GLN A 287 -20.44 -35.33 7.34
N TYR A 288 -20.04 -34.21 7.95
CA TYR A 288 -19.99 -32.89 7.31
C TYR A 288 -18.58 -32.38 7.05
N GLN A 289 -17.57 -32.99 7.66
CA GLN A 289 -16.17 -32.69 7.42
C GLN A 289 -15.38 -33.98 7.19
N ASP A 290 -14.24 -33.89 6.50
CA ASP A 290 -13.43 -35.04 6.11
C ASP A 290 -12.00 -35.01 6.66
N GLN A 291 -11.59 -33.95 7.35
CA GLN A 291 -10.26 -33.73 7.88
C GLN A 291 -9.95 -34.59 9.12
N LEU A 292 -10.96 -34.82 9.96
CA LEU A 292 -10.84 -35.51 11.23
C LEU A 292 -11.86 -36.66 11.31
N ILE A 293 -11.50 -37.73 12.02
CA ILE A 293 -12.44 -38.80 12.38
C ILE A 293 -12.51 -38.86 13.89
N PHE A 294 -13.69 -38.61 14.43
CA PHE A 294 -13.94 -38.60 15.87
C PHE A 294 -14.55 -39.94 16.34
N LYS A 295 -13.93 -40.57 17.34
CA LYS A 295 -14.49 -41.70 18.10
C LYS A 295 -14.51 -41.34 19.58
N MET A 296 -15.57 -40.65 19.99
CA MET A 296 -15.67 -40.04 21.31
C MET A 296 -16.50 -40.88 22.29
N THR A 297 -16.17 -40.77 23.57
CA THR A 297 -16.91 -41.33 24.70
C THR A 297 -17.64 -40.22 25.45
N GLN A 298 -18.43 -40.58 26.46
CA GLN A 298 -19.12 -39.60 27.32
C GLN A 298 -18.24 -39.08 28.47
N GLN A 299 -17.07 -39.68 28.69
CA GLN A 299 -16.13 -39.21 29.72
C GLN A 299 -15.48 -37.91 29.26
N ARG A 300 -15.20 -37.02 30.21
CA ARG A 300 -14.54 -35.73 29.95
C ARG A 300 -13.11 -35.81 30.44
N GLU A 301 -12.24 -35.07 29.78
CA GLU A 301 -10.83 -34.95 30.16
C GLU A 301 -10.36 -33.51 29.92
N ASP A 302 -9.36 -33.10 30.70
CA ASP A 302 -8.72 -31.80 30.61
C ASP A 302 -7.37 -31.96 29.89
N TYR A 303 -7.27 -31.40 28.68
CA TYR A 303 -6.11 -31.53 27.81
C TYR A 303 -5.25 -30.27 27.81
N LEU A 304 -3.96 -30.44 28.06
CA LEU A 304 -2.93 -29.42 27.86
C LEU A 304 -2.46 -29.43 26.40
N ALA A 305 -1.92 -28.29 25.95
CA ALA A 305 -1.44 -28.11 24.58
C ALA A 305 0.09 -28.25 24.52
N ASP A 306 0.61 -29.12 23.67
CA ASP A 306 2.03 -29.13 23.31
C ASP A 306 2.20 -28.63 21.87
N TYR A 307 3.11 -27.68 21.66
CA TYR A 307 3.38 -27.10 20.34
C TYR A 307 4.15 -28.09 19.45
N ASN A 308 3.72 -28.22 18.20
CA ASN A 308 4.39 -29.06 17.21
C ASN A 308 5.34 -28.24 16.33
N ASP A 309 6.65 -28.35 16.58
CA ASP A 309 7.70 -27.68 15.81
C ASP A 309 7.77 -28.13 14.33
N GLN A 310 7.08 -29.22 13.96
CA GLN A 310 7.02 -29.69 12.58
C GLN A 310 5.90 -29.03 11.75
N PHE A 311 5.07 -28.17 12.37
CA PHE A 311 4.00 -27.47 11.65
C PHE A 311 4.55 -26.46 10.64
N ASN A 312 4.06 -26.51 9.39
CA ASN A 312 4.65 -25.74 8.29
C ASN A 312 3.64 -25.05 7.35
N LEU A 313 2.34 -25.03 7.68
CA LEU A 313 1.36 -24.34 6.83
C LEU A 313 1.52 -22.82 6.83
N PHE A 314 2.00 -22.25 7.93
CA PHE A 314 2.38 -20.85 8.05
C PHE A 314 3.38 -20.67 9.19
N ALA A 315 4.16 -19.59 9.13
CA ALA A 315 5.12 -19.26 10.18
C ALA A 315 4.39 -18.75 11.43
N LEU A 316 4.70 -19.35 12.59
CA LEU A 316 4.18 -18.95 13.90
C LEU A 316 5.24 -19.27 14.96
N ASP A 317 5.54 -18.29 15.82
CA ASP A 317 6.38 -18.52 16.99
C ASP A 317 5.59 -19.25 18.09
N ASN A 318 6.26 -20.15 18.83
CA ASN A 318 5.67 -20.75 20.02
C ASN A 318 5.51 -19.68 21.12
N ILE A 319 4.28 -19.21 21.33
CA ILE A 319 3.92 -18.20 22.34
C ILE A 319 3.82 -18.76 23.77
N GLY A 320 4.28 -19.98 24.00
CA GLY A 320 4.19 -20.66 25.29
C GLY A 320 2.92 -21.50 25.46
N PHE A 321 2.40 -22.10 24.38
CA PHE A 321 1.18 -22.93 24.41
C PHE A 321 1.20 -24.01 25.50
N GLY A 322 2.38 -24.58 25.78
CA GLY A 322 2.62 -25.57 26.85
C GLY A 322 2.27 -25.11 28.26
N GLN A 323 2.14 -23.80 28.48
CA GLN A 323 1.84 -23.20 29.77
C GLN A 323 0.37 -22.79 29.90
N PHE A 324 -0.42 -22.88 28.83
CA PHE A 324 -1.81 -22.45 28.87
C PHE A 324 -2.68 -23.42 29.69
N PRO A 325 -3.78 -22.92 30.29
CA PRO A 325 -4.73 -23.76 31.02
C PRO A 325 -5.28 -24.89 30.13
N PRO A 326 -5.67 -26.03 30.72
CA PRO A 326 -6.21 -27.11 29.91
C PRO A 326 -7.56 -26.73 29.29
N LEU A 327 -7.80 -27.26 28.09
CA LEU A 327 -9.11 -27.24 27.44
C LEU A 327 -9.87 -28.51 27.81
N GLN A 328 -11.18 -28.37 28.03
CA GLN A 328 -12.02 -29.52 28.34
C GLN A 328 -12.60 -30.09 27.05
N HIS A 329 -12.49 -31.41 26.86
CA HIS A 329 -13.06 -32.09 25.70
C HIS A 329 -13.48 -33.52 26.09
N PRO A 330 -14.46 -34.14 25.39
CA PRO A 330 -14.74 -35.55 25.58
C PRO A 330 -13.50 -36.43 25.31
N PHE A 331 -13.37 -37.52 26.05
CA PHE A 331 -12.31 -38.51 25.89
C PHE A 331 -12.61 -39.42 24.70
N GLY A 332 -11.59 -39.75 23.91
CA GLY A 332 -11.74 -40.60 22.74
C GLY A 332 -10.51 -40.59 21.84
N THR A 333 -10.65 -41.17 20.65
CA THR A 333 -9.60 -41.18 19.62
C THR A 333 -9.98 -40.24 18.50
N ILE A 334 -9.02 -39.41 18.07
CA ILE A 334 -9.20 -38.45 16.98
C ILE A 334 -8.14 -38.72 15.93
N THR A 335 -8.56 -39.21 14.77
CA THR A 335 -7.64 -39.52 13.66
C THR A 335 -7.59 -38.35 12.69
N VAL A 336 -6.39 -37.81 12.47
CA VAL A 336 -6.12 -36.76 11.48
C VAL A 336 -5.91 -37.40 10.11
N LYS A 337 -6.62 -36.95 9.07
CA LYS A 337 -6.40 -37.40 7.69
C LYS A 337 -5.27 -36.61 7.00
N ALA A 338 -4.75 -37.16 5.91
CA ALA A 338 -3.57 -36.62 5.20
C ALA A 338 -3.71 -35.16 4.69
N SER A 339 -4.92 -34.64 4.55
CA SER A 339 -5.20 -33.26 4.14
C SER A 339 -5.08 -32.24 5.28
N ALA A 340 -4.76 -32.68 6.50
CA ALA A 340 -4.74 -31.86 7.70
C ALA A 340 -3.41 -31.95 8.46
N ASN A 341 -3.01 -30.84 9.07
CA ASN A 341 -1.74 -30.66 9.77
C ASN A 341 -2.00 -30.17 11.20
N THR A 342 -1.38 -30.84 12.17
CA THR A 342 -1.56 -30.52 13.59
C THR A 342 -0.54 -29.47 14.06
N LEU A 343 -1.03 -28.34 14.56
CA LEU A 343 -0.23 -27.29 15.19
C LEU A 343 -0.01 -27.58 16.69
N LEU A 344 -1.07 -27.97 17.40
CA LEU A 344 -1.00 -28.30 18.83
C LEU A 344 -1.43 -29.75 19.03
N GLN A 345 -0.60 -30.52 19.75
CA GLN A 345 -0.92 -31.85 20.21
C GLN A 345 -1.49 -31.82 21.62
N ALA A 346 -2.33 -32.79 21.96
CA ALA A 346 -2.89 -32.90 23.30
C ALA A 346 -1.95 -33.66 24.25
N ARG A 347 -1.94 -33.27 25.51
CA ARG A 347 -1.26 -33.98 26.60
C ARG A 347 -2.16 -34.03 27.83
N ILE A 348 -2.16 -35.17 28.53
CA ILE A 348 -2.84 -35.32 29.83
C ILE A 348 -1.76 -35.33 30.91
N ARG A 349 -1.80 -34.37 31.83
CA ARG A 349 -0.74 -34.16 32.84
C ARG A 349 0.63 -34.08 32.16
N ASN A 350 1.54 -35.03 32.39
CA ASN A 350 2.87 -35.04 31.78
C ASN A 350 3.02 -36.10 30.67
N VAL A 351 1.92 -36.66 30.18
CA VAL A 351 1.92 -37.74 29.18
C VAL A 351 1.36 -37.22 27.84
N PRO A 352 2.21 -36.99 26.83
CA PRO A 352 1.76 -36.69 25.48
C PRO A 352 0.88 -37.81 24.96
N ILE A 353 -0.18 -37.46 24.23
CA ILE A 353 -1.05 -38.42 23.56
C ILE A 353 -1.08 -38.11 22.05
N GLU A 354 -1.50 -39.08 21.24
CA GLU A 354 -1.53 -38.92 19.78
C GLU A 354 -2.66 -38.01 19.27
N ASN A 355 -3.61 -37.64 20.14
CA ASN A 355 -4.73 -36.80 19.75
C ASN A 355 -4.26 -35.37 19.44
N PRO A 356 -4.71 -34.76 18.32
CA PRO A 356 -4.53 -33.35 18.09
C PRO A 356 -5.35 -32.49 19.06
N LEU A 357 -4.94 -31.23 19.21
CA LEU A 357 -5.68 -30.19 19.91
C LEU A 357 -6.03 -29.02 18.97
N LEU A 358 -5.12 -28.64 18.06
CA LEU A 358 -5.38 -27.61 17.05
C LEU A 358 -4.86 -28.07 15.69
N VAL A 359 -5.77 -28.14 14.72
CA VAL A 359 -5.52 -28.69 13.39
C VAL A 359 -5.93 -27.68 12.32
N PHE A 360 -5.17 -27.64 11.23
CA PHE A 360 -5.46 -26.84 10.06
C PHE A 360 -5.47 -27.73 8.81
N SER A 361 -6.26 -27.35 7.82
CA SER A 361 -6.32 -28.04 6.53
C SER A 361 -6.52 -27.03 5.42
N GLU A 362 -5.96 -27.33 4.26
CA GLU A 362 -6.16 -26.58 3.03
C GLU A 362 -6.59 -27.54 1.93
N SER A 363 -7.75 -27.28 1.31
CA SER A 363 -8.26 -28.06 0.18
C SER A 363 -8.74 -27.10 -0.90
N GLY A 364 -7.95 -26.97 -1.97
CA GLY A 364 -8.18 -25.97 -3.01
C GLY A 364 -8.15 -24.55 -2.44
N ALA A 365 -9.25 -23.81 -2.60
CA ALA A 365 -9.40 -22.45 -2.06
C ALA A 365 -9.97 -22.41 -0.63
N SER A 366 -10.41 -23.55 -0.08
CA SER A 366 -11.03 -23.63 1.24
C SER A 366 -9.99 -23.94 2.31
N ARG A 367 -9.97 -23.14 3.37
CA ARG A 367 -9.13 -23.32 4.55
C ARG A 367 -10.01 -23.60 5.75
N ASN A 368 -9.73 -24.71 6.44
CA ASN A 368 -10.45 -25.07 7.65
C ASN A 368 -9.50 -25.22 8.84
N ALA A 369 -9.98 -24.82 10.02
CA ALA A 369 -9.28 -25.01 11.29
C ALA A 369 -10.19 -25.74 12.28
N PHE A 370 -9.58 -26.50 13.18
CA PHE A 370 -10.28 -27.24 14.24
C PHE A 370 -9.55 -27.04 15.56
N LEU A 371 -10.22 -26.45 16.55
CA LEU A 371 -9.73 -26.39 17.93
C LEU A 371 -10.57 -27.33 18.79
N LEU A 372 -9.91 -28.31 19.42
CA LEU A 372 -10.57 -29.44 20.04
C LEU A 372 -10.64 -29.25 21.56
N GLY A 373 -11.65 -28.50 22.01
CA GLY A 373 -11.90 -28.27 23.42
C GLY A 373 -12.51 -26.90 23.71
N GLU A 374 -13.22 -26.83 24.82
CA GLU A 374 -13.85 -25.62 25.34
C GLU A 374 -13.05 -25.04 26.52
N ASN A 375 -13.40 -23.82 26.93
CA ASN A 375 -12.73 -22.99 27.94
C ASN A 375 -11.51 -22.21 27.45
N ILE A 376 -11.48 -21.88 26.17
CA ILE A 376 -10.45 -21.03 25.54
C ILE A 376 -10.40 -19.62 26.17
N TRP A 377 -11.50 -19.16 26.76
CA TRP A 377 -11.55 -17.91 27.51
C TRP A 377 -10.50 -17.86 28.63
N LYS A 378 -10.10 -19.02 29.19
CA LYS A 378 -9.03 -19.12 30.18
C LYS A 378 -7.66 -18.78 29.60
N TRP A 379 -7.39 -19.20 28.36
CA TRP A 379 -6.14 -18.86 27.67
C TRP A 379 -5.97 -17.35 27.54
N ARG A 380 -7.07 -16.62 27.30
CA ARG A 380 -7.06 -15.15 27.21
C ARG A 380 -6.82 -14.46 28.55
N VAL A 381 -7.24 -15.07 29.67
CA VAL A 381 -7.07 -14.47 31.00
C VAL A 381 -5.61 -14.54 31.45
N GLU A 382 -4.89 -15.58 31.03
CA GLU A 382 -3.48 -15.79 31.39
C GLU A 382 -2.48 -15.20 30.37
N SER A 383 -2.94 -14.81 29.18
CA SER A 383 -2.13 -14.25 28.09
C SER A 383 -1.97 -12.74 28.11
#